data_AF-A0A972P2A5-F1
#
_entry.id   AF-A0A972P2A5-F1
#
_cell.length_a   1.000
_cell.length_b   1.000
_cell.length_c   1.000
_cell.angle_alpha   90.00
_cell.angle_beta   90.00
_cell.angle_gamma   90.00
#
_symmetry.space_group_name_H-M   'P 1'
#
loop_
_entity.id
_entity.type
_entity.pdbx_description
1 polymer ?
#
loop_
_entity_poly.entity_id
_entity_poly.type
_entity_poly.pdbx_seq_one_letter_code
_entity_poly.pdbx_strand_id
1 'polypeptide(L)'
;MRKEEIRVTDSSEIAAFASLHLKIPPQPFVRSEDGRIAWRFSRDISPAIAALYTDIPVPIWSFIRELKAVRGTIFTLKRAGAGYGKTL
;
A
#
# COMPACT_ATOMS: atom_id res chain seq x y z
N MET A 1 -0.72 -24.65 -11.87
CA MET A 1 -1.38 -23.32 -11.85
C MET A 1 -0.31 -22.25 -11.85
N ARG A 2 -0.36 -21.26 -12.74
CA ARG A 2 0.54 -20.09 -12.65
C ARG A 2 0.05 -19.24 -11.49
N LYS A 3 0.92 -18.92 -10.54
CA LYS A 3 0.60 -18.03 -9.42
C LYS A 3 0.34 -16.65 -10.01
N GLU A 4 -0.85 -16.10 -9.82
CA GLU A 4 -1.14 -14.72 -10.24
C GLU A 4 -0.25 -13.78 -9.42
N GLU A 5 0.48 -12.91 -10.11
CA GLU A 5 1.30 -11.90 -9.46
C GLU A 5 0.39 -10.82 -8.86
N ILE A 6 0.45 -10.66 -7.54
CA ILE A 6 -0.31 -9.64 -6.83
C ILE A 6 0.61 -8.45 -6.65
N ARG A 7 0.28 -7.32 -7.28
CA ARG A 7 1.06 -6.07 -7.17
C ARG A 7 0.25 -4.90 -6.63
N VAL A 8 -1.01 -5.14 -6.30
CA VAL A 8 -1.94 -4.13 -5.81
C VAL A 8 -2.68 -4.69 -4.59
N THR A 9 -2.88 -3.84 -3.59
CA THR A 9 -3.75 -4.09 -2.45
C THR A 9 -4.57 -2.85 -2.16
N ASP A 10 -5.72 -3.00 -1.50
CA ASP A 10 -6.53 -1.93 -0.94
C ASP A 10 -6.53 -1.94 0.61
N SER A 11 -5.63 -2.71 1.23
CA SER A 11 -5.35 -2.63 2.67
C SER A 11 -4.05 -1.88 2.94
N SER A 12 -4.14 -0.85 3.78
CA SER A 12 -2.96 -0.14 4.29
C SER A 12 -2.06 -1.02 5.15
N GLU A 13 -2.65 -1.96 5.89
CA GLU A 13 -1.95 -2.91 6.76
C GLU A 13 -1.11 -3.88 5.93
N ILE A 14 -1.70 -4.47 4.89
CA ILE A 14 -0.98 -5.33 3.94
C ILE A 14 0.10 -4.50 3.23
N ALA A 15 -0.20 -3.27 2.82
CA ALA A 15 0.78 -2.42 2.16
C ALA A 15 1.99 -2.10 3.08
N ALA A 16 1.72 -1.78 4.35
CA ALA A 16 2.77 -1.52 5.33
C ALA A 16 3.60 -2.77 5.65
N PHE A 17 2.94 -3.93 5.82
CA PHE A 17 3.62 -5.20 6.04
C PHE A 17 4.50 -5.57 4.83
N ALA A 18 3.95 -5.49 3.61
CA ALA A 18 4.68 -5.79 2.39
C ALA A 18 5.87 -4.86 2.19
N SER A 19 5.71 -3.56 2.47
CA SER A 19 6.81 -2.59 2.46
C SER A 19 7.92 -2.99 3.42
N LEU A 20 7.55 -3.30 4.66
CA LEU A 20 8.50 -3.67 5.70
C LEU A 20 9.21 -5.00 5.41
N HIS A 21 8.47 -5.99 4.90
CA HIS A 21 8.95 -7.35 4.66
C HIS A 21 9.81 -7.44 3.39
N LEU A 22 9.35 -6.84 2.29
CA LEU A 22 10.02 -6.92 0.98
C LEU A 22 10.97 -5.76 0.70
N LYS A 23 10.94 -4.72 1.54
CA LYS A 23 11.72 -3.47 1.36
C LYS A 23 11.36 -2.74 0.07
N ILE A 24 10.07 -2.70 -0.25
CA ILE A 24 9.55 -2.07 -1.47
C ILE A 24 8.51 -1.03 -1.09
N PRO A 25 8.70 0.25 -1.43
CA PRO A 25 7.75 1.28 -1.05
C PRO A 25 6.42 1.12 -1.83
N PRO A 26 5.26 1.22 -1.16
CA PRO A 26 3.97 1.27 -1.83
C PRO A 26 3.77 2.63 -2.50
N GLN A 27 3.21 2.63 -3.70
CA GLN A 27 2.77 3.83 -4.40
C GLN A 27 1.25 3.96 -4.30
N PRO A 28 0.73 4.97 -3.61
CA PRO A 28 -0.70 5.11 -3.47
C PRO A 28 -1.29 5.71 -4.75
N PHE A 29 -2.49 5.28 -5.13
CA PHE A 29 -3.24 5.83 -6.27
C PHE A 29 -4.74 5.75 -6.03
N VAL A 30 -5.52 6.53 -6.77
CA VAL A 30 -6.98 6.44 -6.78
C VAL A 30 -7.39 5.45 -7.86
N ARG A 31 -8.05 4.36 -7.46
CA ARG A 31 -8.57 3.33 -8.35
C ARG A 31 -9.75 3.89 -9.15
N SER A 32 -9.70 3.74 -10.47
CA SER A 32 -10.68 4.33 -11.40
C SER A 32 -12.10 3.77 -11.23
N GLU A 33 -12.19 2.51 -10.83
CA GLU A 33 -13.42 1.70 -10.82
C GLU A 33 -14.36 2.12 -9.68
N ASP A 34 -13.80 2.50 -8.53
CA ASP A 34 -14.57 2.79 -7.32
C ASP A 34 -14.09 4.04 -6.56
N GLY A 35 -13.12 4.78 -7.11
CA GLY A 35 -12.56 5.98 -6.49
C GLY A 35 -11.83 5.74 -5.18
N ARG A 36 -11.57 4.48 -4.80
CA ARG A 36 -10.89 4.14 -3.55
C ARG A 36 -9.39 4.29 -3.69
N ILE A 37 -8.71 4.49 -2.56
CA ILE A 37 -7.26 4.49 -2.52
C ILE A 37 -6.77 3.05 -2.51
N ALA A 38 -5.83 2.75 -3.39
CA ALA A 38 -5.13 1.48 -3.45
C ALA A 38 -3.61 1.72 -3.48
N TRP A 39 -2.84 0.67 -3.23
CA TRP A 39 -1.39 0.70 -3.14
C TRP A 39 -0.80 -0.22 -4.19
N ARG A 40 0.01 0.33 -5.09
CA ARG A 40 0.74 -0.40 -6.14
C ARG A 40 2.18 -0.63 -5.71
N PHE A 41 2.73 -1.78 -6.07
CA PHE A 41 4.13 -2.15 -5.85
C PHE A 41 4.84 -2.40 -7.18
N SER A 42 6.15 -2.19 -7.20
CA SER A 42 7.00 -2.46 -8.36
C SER A 42 7.27 -3.95 -8.58
N ARG A 43 6.99 -4.80 -7.58
CA ARG A 43 7.20 -6.26 -7.62
C ARG A 43 6.01 -6.99 -6.98
N ASP A 44 5.93 -8.30 -7.21
CA ASP A 44 4.94 -9.19 -6.59
C ASP A 44 5.06 -9.16 -5.05
N ILE A 45 3.91 -8.95 -4.39
CA ILE A 45 3.78 -8.93 -2.93
C ILE A 45 3.19 -10.22 -2.36
N SER A 46 2.87 -11.21 -3.21
CA SER A 46 2.37 -12.52 -2.75
C SER A 46 3.24 -13.19 -1.68
N PRO A 47 4.58 -13.09 -1.68
CA PRO A 47 5.40 -13.65 -0.60
C PRO A 47 5.14 -12.97 0.75
N ALA A 48 4.92 -11.65 0.76
CA ALA A 48 4.59 -10.92 1.98
C ALA A 48 3.18 -11.28 2.49
N ILE A 49 2.22 -11.45 1.59
CA ILE A 49 0.87 -11.89 1.97
C ILE A 49 0.93 -13.28 2.60
N ALA A 50 1.66 -14.22 2.00
CA ALA A 50 1.86 -15.55 2.58
C ALA A 50 2.52 -15.48 3.96
N ALA A 51 3.57 -14.67 4.11
CA ALA A 51 4.27 -14.43 5.37
C ALA A 51 3.36 -13.87 6.48
N LEU A 52 2.39 -13.02 6.14
CA LEU A 52 1.42 -12.46 7.09
C LEU A 52 0.56 -13.56 7.73
N TYR A 53 0.26 -14.63 6.98
CA TYR A 53 -0.58 -15.74 7.44
C TYR A 53 0.20 -16.87 8.13
N THR A 54 1.52 -16.76 8.25
CA THR A 54 2.39 -17.81 8.83
C THR A 54 3.08 -17.38 10.13
N ASP A 55 2.47 -16.47 10.91
CA ASP A 55 2.96 -16.01 12.22
C ASP A 55 4.44 -15.55 12.26
N ILE A 56 4.89 -14.86 11.20
CA ILE A 56 6.25 -14.31 11.21
C ILE A 56 6.34 -13.16 12.24
N PRO A 57 7.33 -13.17 13.14
CA PRO A 57 7.51 -12.09 14.09
C PRO A 57 7.82 -10.78 13.36
N VAL A 58 6.96 -9.78 13.58
CA VAL A 58 7.17 -8.42 13.07
C VAL A 58 7.48 -7.49 14.22
N PRO A 59 8.57 -6.70 14.16
CA PRO A 59 8.82 -5.66 15.13
C PRO A 59 7.68 -4.63 15.13
N ILE A 60 6.84 -4.66 16.18
CA ILE A 60 5.59 -3.88 16.24
C ILE A 60 5.81 -2.38 16.01
N TRP A 61 6.90 -1.82 16.54
CA TRP A 61 7.28 -0.42 16.35
C TRP A 61 7.59 -0.09 14.89
N SER A 62 8.27 -0.99 14.19
CA SER A 62 8.58 -0.79 12.76
C SER A 62 7.32 -0.86 11.92
N PHE A 63 6.42 -1.80 12.23
CA PHE A 63 5.13 -1.90 11.55
C PHE A 63 4.26 -0.66 11.78
N ILE A 64 4.13 -0.19 13.02
CA ILE A 64 3.35 1.03 13.32
C ILE A 64 3.93 2.24 12.60
N ARG A 65 5.26 2.39 12.57
CA ARG A 65 5.92 3.48 11.84
C ARG A 65 5.61 3.43 10.35
N GLU A 66 5.72 2.25 9.74
CA GLU A 66 5.43 2.05 8.32
C GLU A 66 3.96 2.30 8.01
N LEU A 67 3.04 1.79 8.83
CA LEU A 67 1.61 2.01 8.68
C LEU A 67 1.24 3.50 8.76
N LYS A 68 1.86 4.25 9.68
CA LYS A 68 1.69 5.70 9.75
C LYS A 68 2.20 6.40 8.49
N ALA A 69 3.36 6.00 7.96
CA ALA A 69 3.89 6.56 6.72
C ALA A 69 2.93 6.28 5.54
N VAL A 70 2.52 5.03 5.37
CA VAL A 70 1.57 4.59 4.32
C VAL A 70 0.26 5.38 4.40
N ARG A 71 -0.39 5.44 5.57
CA ARG A 71 -1.63 6.20 5.75
C ARG A 71 -1.41 7.71 5.59
N GLY A 72 -0.23 8.22 5.94
CA GLY A 72 0.14 9.63 5.75
C GLY A 72 0.11 10.06 4.28
N THR A 73 0.56 9.17 3.37
CA THR A 73 0.59 9.48 1.92
C THR A 73 -0.79 9.74 1.31
N ILE A 74 -1.86 9.21 1.91
CA ILE A 74 -3.25 9.46 1.51
C ILE A 74 -3.58 10.95 1.55
N PHE A 75 -3.12 11.66 2.58
CA PHE A 75 -3.40 13.09 2.73
C PHE A 75 -2.67 13.91 1.67
N THR A 76 -1.48 13.47 1.25
CA THR A 76 -0.74 14.08 0.14
C THR A 76 -1.49 13.89 -1.18
N LEU A 77 -2.04 12.70 -1.46
CA LEU A 77 -2.87 12.45 -2.64
C LEU A 77 -4.14 13.31 -2.66
N LYS A 78 -4.85 13.41 -1.53
CA LYS A 78 -6.05 14.26 -1.44
C LYS A 78 -5.72 15.73 -1.65
N ARG A 79 -4.56 16.20 -1.16
CA ARG A 79 -4.10 17.58 -1.39
C ARG A 79 -3.72 17.84 -2.85
N ALA A 80 -3.11 16.86 -3.53
CA ALA A 80 -2.84 16.96 -4.97
C ALA A 80 -4.12 16.93 -5.82
N GLY A 81 -5.14 16.18 -5.39
CA GLY A 81 -6.46 16.10 -6.04
C GLY A 81 -7.40 17.28 -5.75
N ALA A 82 -7.22 18.00 -4.64
CA ALA A 82 -8.02 19.18 -4.27
C ALA A 82 -7.69 20.45 -5.07
N GLY A 83 -6.78 20.36 -6.06
CA GLY A 83 -6.40 21.45 -6.97
C GLY A 83 -7.06 21.41 -8.36
N TYR A 84 -7.89 20.42 -8.68
CA TYR A 84 -8.56 20.33 -9.98
C TYR A 84 -10.07 20.60 -9.85
N GLY A 85 -10.39 21.89 -9.83
CA GLY A 85 -11.77 22.39 -9.82
C GLY A 85 -11.93 23.90 -9.98
N LYS A 86 -10.86 24.65 -10.31
CA LYS A 86 -10.94 26.05 -10.78
C LYS A 86 -9.84 26.31 -11.80
N THR A 87 -10.15 26.00 -13.05
CA THR A 87 -9.58 26.74 -14.18
C THR A 87 -10.65 27.76 -14.55
N LEU A 88 -10.37 29.03 -14.23
CA LEU A 88 -10.96 30.18 -14.92
C LEU A 88 -10.40 30.24 -16.34
#